data_AF-A0A933BLR3-F1
#
_entry.id   AF-A0A933BLR3-F1
#
_cell.length_a   1.000
_cell.length_b   1.000
_cell.length_c   1.000
_cell.angle_alpha   90.00
_cell.angle_beta   90.00
_cell.angle_gamma   90.00
#
_symmetry.space_group_name_H-M   'P 1'
#
loop_
_entity.id
_entity.type
_entity.pdbx_description
1 polymer ?
#
loop_
_entity_poly.entity_id
_entity_poly.type
_entity_poly.pdbx_seq_one_letter_code
_entity_poly.pdbx_strand_id
1 'polypeptide(L)'
;MRGSWRGAHTMISTLIVALISLTVWNSVVDAQEVIFLKSLAEAEKAIGVARDAQADLYAPDDYLLALSYLTQAKDEATAYKAAEKDQKDTRLFSARRSGEAVNLLAEKARYQAHLAATKGTEVKVEREITAIKAQIVESFNTDVSRGYTPGREDLLGELSLKELERKDARKAREQAQAELKRLTLEGEPKPSPQ
;
A
#
# COMPACT_ATOMS: atom_id res chain seq x y z
N MET A 1 2.98 50.41 47.49
CA MET A 1 3.61 49.74 46.32
C MET A 1 3.42 48.23 46.43
N ARG A 2 2.33 47.66 45.91
CA ARG A 2 2.12 46.20 45.77
C ARG A 2 1.20 45.95 44.57
N GLY A 3 1.77 45.90 43.37
CA GLY A 3 1.00 45.73 42.13
C GLY A 3 1.74 45.03 40.99
N SER A 4 3.07 44.85 41.07
CA SER A 4 3.85 44.30 39.97
C SER A 4 3.89 42.76 39.90
N TRP A 5 3.57 42.07 41.00
CA TRP A 5 3.70 40.61 41.05
C TRP A 5 2.59 39.86 40.28
N ARG A 6 1.35 40.38 40.26
CA ARG A 6 0.24 39.71 39.56
C ARG A 6 0.37 39.77 38.03
N GLY A 7 0.91 40.87 37.47
CA GLY A 7 1.11 41.03 36.03
C GLY A 7 2.27 40.21 35.46
N ALA A 8 3.33 39.99 36.25
CA ALA A 8 4.45 39.14 35.85
C ALA A 8 4.05 37.67 35.80
N HIS A 9 3.23 37.20 36.75
CA HIS A 9 2.74 35.82 36.76
C HIS A 9 1.80 35.51 35.58
N THR A 10 0.90 36.42 35.21
CA THR A 10 0.02 36.20 34.05
C THR A 10 0.78 36.21 32.73
N MET A 11 1.82 37.04 32.59
CA MET A 11 2.71 37.01 31.41
C MET A 11 3.54 35.71 31.32
N ILE A 12 4.09 35.23 32.43
CA ILE A 12 4.87 33.98 32.44
C ILE A 12 3.96 32.79 32.13
N SER A 13 2.75 32.74 32.70
CA SER A 13 1.79 31.67 32.42
C SER A 13 1.31 31.67 30.97
N THR A 14 1.02 32.85 30.40
CA THR A 14 0.64 32.95 28.97
C THR A 14 1.79 32.60 28.04
N LEU A 15 3.03 32.96 28.38
CA LEU A 15 4.22 32.58 27.62
C LEU A 15 4.48 31.06 27.68
N ILE A 16 4.34 30.44 28.86
CA ILE A 16 4.50 28.99 29.04
C ILE A 16 3.41 28.23 28.28
N VAL A 17 2.15 28.68 28.35
CA VAL A 17 1.06 28.08 27.57
C VAL A 17 1.32 28.23 26.07
N ALA A 18 1.73 29.41 25.61
CA ALA A 18 2.09 29.63 24.20
C ALA A 18 3.27 28.76 23.76
N LEU A 19 4.30 28.60 24.59
CA LEU A 19 5.47 27.76 24.33
C LEU A 19 5.11 26.27 24.31
N ILE A 20 4.28 25.79 25.23
CA ILE A 20 3.79 24.41 25.26
C ILE A 20 2.88 24.15 24.04
N SER A 21 2.00 25.09 23.69
CA SER A 21 1.20 24.99 22.47
C SER A 21 2.07 24.97 21.21
N LEU A 22 3.14 25.76 21.15
CA LEU A 22 4.08 25.76 20.02
C LEU A 22 4.86 24.43 19.90
N THR A 23 5.35 23.87 21.01
CA THR A 23 6.15 22.64 21.01
C THR A 23 5.31 21.39 20.76
N VAL A 24 4.08 21.35 21.27
CA VAL A 24 3.13 20.27 20.98
C VAL A 24 2.66 20.35 19.52
N TRP A 25 2.48 21.55 18.97
CA TRP A 25 2.07 21.71 17.57
C TRP A 25 3.17 21.28 16.59
N ASN A 26 4.42 21.73 16.79
CA ASN A 26 5.53 21.33 15.93
C ASN A 26 5.80 19.82 15.97
N SER A 27 5.68 19.18 17.14
CA SER A 27 5.91 17.74 17.27
C SER A 27 4.84 16.87 16.60
N VAL A 28 3.59 17.34 16.51
CA VAL A 28 2.51 16.63 15.79
C VAL A 28 2.65 16.75 14.28
N VAL A 29 3.08 17.91 13.77
CA VAL A 29 3.34 18.13 12.33
C VAL A 29 4.55 17.31 11.87
N ASP A 30 5.66 17.33 12.63
CA ASP A 30 6.84 16.50 12.36
C ASP A 30 6.51 14.99 12.40
N ALA A 31 5.66 14.55 13.34
CA ALA A 31 5.24 13.16 13.42
C ALA A 31 4.33 12.73 12.24
N GLN A 32 3.44 13.61 11.77
CA GLN A 32 2.62 13.32 10.59
C GLN A 32 3.45 13.26 9.31
N GLU A 33 4.47 14.12 9.15
CA GLU A 33 5.39 14.05 8.01
C GLU A 33 6.15 12.72 7.94
N VAL A 34 6.62 12.22 9.09
CA VAL A 34 7.30 10.92 9.17
C VAL A 34 6.36 9.76 8.79
N ILE A 35 5.08 9.82 9.17
CA ILE A 35 4.11 8.74 8.92
C ILE A 35 3.78 8.61 7.43
N PHE A 36 3.48 9.71 6.71
CA PHE A 36 3.14 9.58 5.30
C PHE A 36 4.35 9.37 4.39
N LEU A 37 5.54 9.85 4.77
CA LEU A 37 6.79 9.50 4.05
C LEU A 37 7.06 7.99 4.13
N LYS A 38 6.79 7.38 5.29
CA LYS A 38 6.91 5.93 5.45
C LYS A 38 5.91 5.18 4.58
N SER A 39 4.64 5.59 4.54
CA SER A 39 3.65 4.90 3.70
C SER A 39 3.95 5.05 2.20
N LEU A 40 4.47 6.20 1.76
CA LEU A 40 4.98 6.36 0.39
C LEU A 40 6.12 5.37 0.08
N ALA A 41 7.09 5.23 0.99
CA ALA A 41 8.19 4.28 0.80
C ALA A 41 7.71 2.82 0.79
N GLU A 42 6.74 2.46 1.63
CA GLU A 42 6.13 1.13 1.62
C GLU A 42 5.34 0.85 0.34
N ALA A 43 4.64 1.86 -0.19
CA ALA A 43 3.95 1.76 -1.48
C ALA A 43 4.95 1.58 -2.65
N GLU A 44 6.04 2.35 -2.68
CA GLU A 44 7.10 2.19 -3.68
C GLU A 44 7.73 0.80 -3.65
N LYS A 45 8.01 0.28 -2.45
CA LYS A 45 8.51 -1.08 -2.27
C LYS A 45 7.52 -2.11 -2.81
N ALA A 46 6.22 -1.94 -2.53
CA ALA A 46 5.19 -2.85 -3.04
C ALA A 46 5.08 -2.82 -4.57
N ILE A 47 5.23 -1.65 -5.21
CA ILE A 47 5.32 -1.52 -6.67
C ILE A 47 6.54 -2.25 -7.23
N GLY A 48 7.68 -2.17 -6.55
CA GLY A 48 8.87 -2.93 -6.91
C GLY A 48 8.62 -4.44 -6.89
N VAL A 49 8.01 -4.94 -5.82
CA VAL A 49 7.63 -6.36 -5.70
C VAL A 49 6.64 -6.77 -6.80
N ALA A 50 5.66 -5.93 -7.12
CA ALA A 50 4.71 -6.21 -8.20
C ALA A 50 5.40 -6.30 -9.57
N ARG A 51 6.38 -5.43 -9.83
CA ARG A 51 7.20 -5.48 -11.03
C ARG A 51 8.04 -6.75 -11.09
N ASP A 52 8.68 -7.15 -9.99
CA ASP A 52 9.48 -8.40 -9.93
C ASP A 52 8.60 -9.64 -10.17
N ALA A 53 7.33 -9.58 -9.77
CA ALA A 53 6.31 -10.58 -10.08
C ALA A 53 5.76 -10.50 -11.52
N GLN A 54 6.33 -9.63 -12.37
CA GLN A 54 5.91 -9.41 -13.76
C GLN A 54 4.44 -8.97 -13.89
N ALA A 55 3.94 -8.20 -12.91
CA ALA A 55 2.57 -7.71 -12.92
C ALA A 55 2.30 -6.73 -14.08
N ASP A 56 3.34 -6.07 -14.61
CA ASP A 56 3.27 -5.25 -15.82
C ASP A 56 2.87 -6.06 -17.07
N LEU A 57 3.22 -7.36 -17.12
CA LEU A 57 2.85 -8.27 -18.20
C LEU A 57 1.55 -9.04 -17.90
N TYR A 58 1.40 -9.52 -16.66
CA TYR A 58 0.35 -10.48 -16.30
C TYR A 58 -0.86 -9.89 -15.59
N ALA A 59 -0.74 -8.68 -15.05
CA ALA A 59 -1.82 -7.94 -14.39
C ALA A 59 -1.73 -6.43 -14.69
N PRO A 60 -1.65 -6.03 -15.98
CA PRO A 60 -1.29 -4.66 -16.37
C PRO A 60 -2.27 -3.62 -15.81
N ASP A 61 -3.58 -3.88 -15.85
CA ASP A 61 -4.59 -2.95 -15.35
C ASP A 61 -4.43 -2.65 -13.86
N ASP A 62 -4.20 -3.70 -13.07
CA ASP A 62 -4.03 -3.58 -11.62
C ASP A 62 -2.71 -2.88 -11.27
N TYR A 63 -1.64 -3.17 -12.04
CA TYR A 63 -0.34 -2.54 -11.88
C TYR A 63 -0.37 -1.05 -12.25
N LEU A 64 -1.01 -0.69 -13.36
CA LEU A 64 -1.20 0.70 -13.79
C LEU A 64 -2.04 1.49 -12.77
N LEU A 65 -3.08 0.88 -12.20
CA LEU A 65 -3.87 1.51 -11.15
C LEU A 65 -3.04 1.76 -9.89
N ALA A 66 -2.18 0.82 -9.50
CA ALA A 66 -1.26 1.00 -8.37
C ALA A 66 -0.28 2.17 -8.60
N LEU A 67 0.28 2.29 -9.80
CA LEU A 67 1.15 3.41 -10.20
C LEU A 67 0.39 4.74 -10.20
N SER A 68 -0.87 4.75 -10.65
CA SER A 68 -1.73 5.92 -10.62
C SER A 68 -1.95 6.43 -9.19
N TYR A 69 -2.28 5.54 -8.25
CA TYR A 69 -2.44 5.91 -6.84
C TYR A 69 -1.13 6.42 -6.23
N LEU A 70 0.02 5.79 -6.54
CA LEU A 70 1.32 6.27 -6.05
C LEU A 70 1.64 7.66 -6.59
N THR A 71 1.33 7.92 -7.86
CA THR A 71 1.55 9.24 -8.48
C THR A 71 0.69 10.30 -7.79
N GLN A 72 -0.62 10.02 -7.59
CA GLN A 72 -1.51 10.90 -6.85
C GLN A 72 -1.03 11.15 -5.42
N ALA A 73 -0.54 10.12 -4.73
CA ALA A 73 0.02 10.28 -3.38
C ALA A 73 1.25 11.20 -3.36
N LYS A 74 2.13 11.10 -4.37
CA LYS A 74 3.30 11.96 -4.51
C LYS A 74 2.91 13.40 -4.83
N ASP A 75 1.98 13.60 -5.75
CA ASP A 75 1.46 14.92 -6.11
C ASP A 75 0.85 15.60 -4.87
N GLU A 76 0.04 14.88 -4.10
CA GLU A 76 -0.55 15.39 -2.87
C GLU A 76 0.50 15.69 -1.80
N ALA A 77 1.56 14.88 -1.69
CA ALA A 77 2.68 15.15 -0.78
C ALA A 77 3.46 16.41 -1.18
N THR A 78 3.64 16.66 -2.48
CA THR A 78 4.28 17.91 -2.94
C THR A 78 3.39 19.13 -2.69
N ALA A 79 2.08 19.00 -2.90
CA ALA A 79 1.10 20.05 -2.61
C ALA A 79 1.06 20.38 -1.11
N TYR A 80 1.13 19.36 -0.24
CA TYR A 80 1.23 19.52 1.21
C TYR A 80 2.47 20.34 1.60
N LYS A 81 3.65 19.96 1.08
CA LYS A 81 4.92 20.67 1.36
C LYS A 81 4.94 22.11 0.83
N ALA A 82 4.33 22.34 -0.34
CA ALA A 82 4.21 23.70 -0.89
C ALA A 82 3.28 24.58 -0.02
N ALA A 83 2.15 24.03 0.42
CA ALA A 83 1.19 24.74 1.28
C ALA A 83 1.73 25.07 2.68
N GLU A 84 2.66 24.27 3.20
CA GLU A 84 3.37 24.55 4.45
C GLU A 84 4.33 25.75 4.31
N LYS A 85 4.98 25.88 3.15
CA LYS A 85 5.91 26.99 2.86
C LYS A 85 5.20 28.34 2.69
N ASP A 86 3.96 28.33 2.20
CA ASP A 86 3.15 29.52 1.95
C ASP A 86 2.31 29.96 3.18
N GLN A 87 2.35 29.21 4.28
CA GLN A 87 1.50 29.38 5.47
C GLN A 87 1.89 30.54 6.41
N LYS A 88 2.47 31.63 5.89
CA LYS A 88 2.54 32.89 6.66
C LYS A 88 1.19 33.62 6.75
N ASP A 89 0.25 33.44 5.82
CA ASP A 89 -0.88 34.38 5.71
C ASP A 89 -2.32 33.83 5.56
N THR A 90 -2.63 32.53 5.64
CA THR A 90 -4.05 32.12 5.56
C THR A 90 -4.38 30.84 6.32
N ARG A 91 -4.74 30.98 7.60
CA ARG A 91 -5.21 29.90 8.50
C ARG A 91 -6.72 29.63 8.36
N LEU A 92 -7.20 29.39 7.14
CA LEU A 92 -8.61 29.08 6.91
C LEU A 92 -8.73 28.00 5.83
N PHE A 93 -9.37 26.88 6.18
CA PHE A 93 -9.84 25.75 5.34
C PHE A 93 -8.74 24.75 4.87
N SER A 94 -8.84 23.42 4.99
CA SER A 94 -9.92 22.47 5.32
C SER A 94 -9.28 21.11 5.69
N ALA A 95 -10.03 20.20 6.33
CA ALA A 95 -9.61 18.83 6.67
C ALA A 95 -9.17 17.95 5.47
N ARG A 96 -9.27 18.45 4.23
CA ARG A 96 -8.71 17.82 3.02
C ARG A 96 -7.20 17.98 2.85
N ARG A 97 -6.55 18.88 3.61
CA ARG A 97 -5.10 19.15 3.52
C ARG A 97 -4.25 18.37 4.54
N SER A 98 -4.81 17.37 5.22
CA SER A 98 -4.04 16.55 6.15
C SER A 98 -3.21 15.52 5.39
N GLY A 99 -2.01 15.19 5.89
CA GLY A 99 -1.19 14.07 5.37
C GLY A 99 -1.93 12.71 5.36
N GLU A 100 -3.15 12.65 5.88
CA GLU A 100 -4.07 11.52 5.78
C GLU A 100 -4.46 11.22 4.33
N ALA A 101 -4.60 12.23 3.45
CA ALA A 101 -4.89 12.01 2.04
C ALA A 101 -3.72 11.32 1.32
N VAL A 102 -2.49 11.79 1.60
CA VAL A 102 -1.25 11.15 1.13
C VAL A 102 -1.18 9.71 1.64
N ASN A 103 -1.44 9.51 2.93
CA ASN A 103 -1.39 8.19 3.54
C ASN A 103 -2.43 7.23 2.94
N LEU A 104 -3.67 7.69 2.74
CA LEU A 104 -4.73 6.88 2.14
C LEU A 104 -4.39 6.48 0.71
N LEU A 105 -3.89 7.41 -0.10
CA LEU A 105 -3.48 7.13 -1.48
C LEU A 105 -2.26 6.19 -1.52
N ALA A 106 -1.30 6.35 -0.62
CA ALA A 106 -0.14 5.48 -0.49
C ALA A 106 -0.54 4.06 -0.08
N GLU A 107 -1.43 3.90 0.91
CA GLU A 107 -1.97 2.60 1.30
C GLU A 107 -2.78 1.95 0.16
N LYS A 108 -3.62 2.72 -0.56
CA LYS A 108 -4.30 2.22 -1.76
C LYS A 108 -3.32 1.75 -2.82
N ALA A 109 -2.26 2.51 -3.09
CA ALA A 109 -1.21 2.12 -4.02
C ALA A 109 -0.52 0.82 -3.59
N ARG A 110 -0.19 0.68 -2.30
CA ARG A 110 0.42 -0.51 -1.72
C ARG A 110 -0.45 -1.76 -1.90
N TYR A 111 -1.71 -1.71 -1.47
CA TYR A 111 -2.61 -2.87 -1.56
C TYR A 111 -2.98 -3.20 -3.00
N GLN A 112 -3.13 -2.20 -3.86
CA GLN A 112 -3.33 -2.41 -5.29
C GLN A 112 -2.09 -3.07 -5.94
N ALA A 113 -0.88 -2.68 -5.54
CA ALA A 113 0.35 -3.32 -5.99
C ALA A 113 0.44 -4.77 -5.52
N HIS A 114 0.05 -5.09 -4.27
CA HIS A 114 -0.03 -6.47 -3.80
C HIS A 114 -1.06 -7.31 -4.58
N LEU A 115 -2.20 -6.72 -4.95
CA LEU A 115 -3.19 -7.38 -5.80
C LEU A 115 -2.63 -7.67 -7.19
N ALA A 116 -1.95 -6.70 -7.80
CA ALA A 116 -1.28 -6.88 -9.09
C ALA A 116 -0.19 -7.95 -9.02
N ALA A 117 0.65 -7.94 -7.98
CA ALA A 117 1.71 -8.92 -7.76
C ALA A 117 1.17 -10.35 -7.64
N THR A 118 0.16 -10.54 -6.78
CA THR A 118 -0.45 -11.87 -6.55
C THR A 118 -1.14 -12.41 -7.80
N LYS A 119 -1.84 -11.55 -8.54
CA LYS A 119 -2.43 -11.92 -9.83
C LYS A 119 -1.37 -12.26 -10.88
N GLY A 120 -0.26 -11.52 -10.92
CA GLY A 120 0.88 -11.84 -11.78
C GLY A 120 1.48 -13.22 -11.48
N THR A 121 1.69 -13.52 -10.20
CA THR A 121 2.13 -14.85 -9.74
C THR A 121 1.12 -15.94 -10.10
N GLU A 122 -0.18 -15.72 -9.91
CA GLU A 122 -1.22 -16.70 -10.29
C GLU A 122 -1.14 -17.09 -11.77
N VAL A 123 -1.06 -16.10 -12.67
CA VAL A 123 -0.99 -16.33 -14.12
C VAL A 123 0.31 -17.04 -14.49
N LYS A 124 1.44 -16.64 -13.90
CA LYS A 124 2.74 -17.29 -14.12
C LYS A 124 2.70 -18.75 -13.70
N VAL A 125 2.26 -19.03 -12.48
CA VAL A 125 2.17 -20.39 -11.93
C VAL A 125 1.17 -21.24 -12.71
N GLU A 126 0.06 -20.67 -13.19
CA GLU A 126 -0.90 -21.40 -14.03
C GLU A 126 -0.29 -21.86 -15.37
N ARG A 127 0.57 -21.04 -15.97
CA ARG A 127 1.35 -21.44 -17.16
C ARG A 127 2.32 -22.57 -16.85
N GLU A 128 3.03 -22.49 -15.72
CA GLU A 128 3.95 -23.54 -15.26
C GLU A 128 3.21 -24.86 -14.99
N ILE A 129 2.05 -24.81 -14.32
CA ILE A 129 1.16 -25.97 -14.11
C ILE A 129 0.73 -26.57 -15.45
N THR A 130 0.36 -25.73 -16.42
CA THR A 130 -0.07 -26.19 -17.75
C THR A 130 1.08 -26.89 -18.48
N ALA A 131 2.30 -26.35 -18.39
CA ALA A 131 3.49 -26.94 -18.98
C ALA A 131 3.84 -28.29 -18.34
N ILE A 132 3.83 -28.40 -17.01
CA ILE A 132 4.08 -29.65 -16.30
C ILE A 132 3.02 -30.70 -16.65
N LYS A 133 1.73 -30.32 -16.70
CA LYS A 133 0.65 -31.22 -17.13
C LYS A 133 0.85 -31.73 -18.56
N ALA A 134 1.31 -30.86 -19.48
CA ALA A 134 1.63 -31.27 -20.84
C ALA A 134 2.80 -32.27 -20.88
N GLN A 135 3.87 -32.03 -20.11
CA GLN A 135 5.02 -32.94 -20.00
C GLN A 135 4.61 -34.30 -19.40
N ILE A 136 3.74 -34.32 -18.39
CA ILE A 136 3.20 -35.57 -17.84
C ILE A 136 2.46 -36.34 -18.93
N VAL A 137 1.56 -35.70 -19.68
CA VAL A 137 0.81 -36.34 -20.78
C VAL A 137 1.75 -36.86 -21.87
N GLU A 138 2.76 -36.08 -22.26
CA GLU A 138 3.77 -36.50 -23.23
C GLU A 138 4.54 -37.72 -22.75
N SER A 139 4.90 -37.78 -21.46
CA SER A 139 5.56 -38.95 -20.86
C SER A 139 4.70 -40.21 -20.91
N PHE A 140 3.37 -40.10 -20.83
CA PHE A 140 2.46 -41.24 -20.97
C PHE A 140 2.31 -41.72 -22.42
N ASN A 141 2.40 -40.80 -23.38
CA ASN A 141 2.24 -41.12 -24.80
C ASN A 141 3.52 -41.69 -25.44
N THR A 142 4.69 -41.36 -24.88
CA THR A 142 6.00 -41.79 -25.39
C THR A 142 6.54 -43.05 -24.72
N ASP A 143 6.09 -43.38 -23.50
CA ASP A 143 6.50 -44.61 -22.81
C ASP A 143 5.62 -45.81 -23.19
N VAL A 144 6.19 -46.71 -23.99
CA VAL A 144 5.55 -47.94 -24.50
C VAL A 144 5.07 -48.86 -23.36
N SER A 145 5.72 -48.79 -22.19
CA SER A 145 5.36 -49.60 -21.03
C SER A 145 4.16 -49.04 -20.24
N ARG A 146 3.81 -47.76 -20.45
CA ARG A 146 2.90 -46.96 -19.59
C ARG A 146 3.19 -47.09 -18.09
N GLY A 147 4.37 -47.61 -17.72
CA GLY A 147 4.79 -47.87 -16.36
C GLY A 147 5.07 -46.57 -15.61
N TYR A 148 5.17 -46.66 -14.29
CA TYR A 148 5.65 -45.55 -13.45
C TYR A 148 7.15 -45.34 -13.69
N THR A 149 7.55 -44.12 -14.02
CA THR A 149 8.96 -43.73 -14.16
C THR A 149 9.32 -42.68 -13.10
N PRO A 150 10.56 -42.67 -12.57
CA PRO A 150 10.99 -41.69 -11.57
C PRO A 150 10.76 -40.23 -12.00
N GLY A 151 11.02 -39.91 -13.28
CA GLY A 151 10.76 -38.57 -13.81
C GLY A 151 9.27 -38.15 -13.79
N ARG A 152 8.32 -39.12 -13.79
CA ARG A 152 6.89 -38.82 -13.63
C ARG A 152 6.54 -38.48 -12.19
N GLU A 153 7.17 -39.15 -11.22
CA GLU A 153 6.98 -38.84 -9.80
C GLU A 153 7.51 -37.44 -9.48
N ASP A 154 8.67 -37.07 -10.03
CA ASP A 154 9.24 -35.73 -9.90
C ASP A 154 8.29 -34.66 -10.48
N LEU A 155 7.75 -34.87 -11.68
CA LEU A 155 6.78 -33.95 -12.29
C LEU A 155 5.47 -33.83 -11.50
N LEU A 156 4.99 -34.93 -10.91
CA LEU A 156 3.80 -34.89 -10.04
C LEU A 156 4.09 -34.16 -8.72
N GLY A 157 5.29 -34.33 -8.17
CA GLY A 157 5.77 -33.57 -7.01
C GLY A 157 5.85 -32.08 -7.30
N GLU A 158 6.45 -31.70 -8.44
CA GLU A 158 6.52 -30.32 -8.89
C GLU A 158 5.14 -29.72 -9.13
N LEU A 159 4.23 -30.48 -9.76
CA LEU A 159 2.84 -30.05 -9.97
C LEU A 159 2.14 -29.74 -8.64
N SER A 160 2.31 -30.60 -7.63
CA SER A 160 1.71 -30.40 -6.30
C SER A 160 2.21 -29.11 -5.64
N LEU A 161 3.52 -28.84 -5.72
CA LEU A 161 4.12 -27.61 -5.20
C LEU A 161 3.57 -26.37 -5.92
N LYS A 162 3.42 -26.43 -7.24
CA LYS A 162 2.87 -25.31 -8.02
C LYS A 162 1.38 -25.07 -7.75
N GLU A 163 0.61 -26.13 -7.55
CA GLU A 163 -0.80 -25.98 -7.16
C GLU A 163 -0.96 -25.36 -5.76
N LEU A 164 -0.04 -25.66 -4.84
CA LEU A 164 0.04 -25.00 -3.53
C LEU A 164 0.42 -23.51 -3.67
N GLU A 165 1.46 -23.19 -4.45
CA GLU A 165 1.88 -21.81 -4.73
C GLU A 165 0.73 -20.96 -5.30
N ARG A 166 -0.04 -21.52 -6.24
CA ARG A 166 -1.24 -20.87 -6.78
C ARG A 166 -2.30 -20.63 -5.71
N LYS A 167 -2.52 -21.57 -4.80
CA LYS A 167 -3.51 -21.45 -3.72
C LYS A 167 -3.12 -20.36 -2.72
N ASP A 168 -1.85 -20.27 -2.38
CA ASP A 168 -1.33 -19.24 -1.49
C ASP A 168 -1.42 -17.84 -2.12
N ALA A 169 -1.10 -17.73 -3.42
CA ALA A 169 -1.26 -16.49 -4.18
C ALA A 169 -2.73 -16.01 -4.18
N ARG A 170 -3.68 -16.92 -4.39
CA ARG A 170 -5.13 -16.61 -4.31
C ARG A 170 -5.55 -16.09 -2.94
N LYS A 171 -5.10 -16.75 -1.88
CA LYS A 171 -5.40 -16.32 -0.50
C LYS A 171 -4.83 -14.92 -0.22
N ALA A 172 -3.60 -14.66 -0.65
CA ALA A 172 -2.98 -13.34 -0.51
C ALA A 172 -3.72 -12.27 -1.33
N ARG A 173 -4.21 -12.60 -2.52
CA ARG A 173 -5.04 -11.71 -3.35
C ARG A 173 -6.35 -11.35 -2.67
N GLU A 174 -7.05 -12.33 -2.11
CA GLU A 174 -8.30 -12.11 -1.37
C GLU A 174 -8.09 -11.17 -0.18
N GLN A 175 -6.99 -11.35 0.56
CA GLN A 175 -6.62 -10.47 1.68
C GLN A 175 -6.33 -9.03 1.21
N ALA A 176 -5.53 -8.87 0.15
CA ALA A 176 -5.23 -7.56 -0.41
C ALA A 176 -6.50 -6.85 -0.93
N GLN A 177 -7.41 -7.60 -1.56
CA GLN A 177 -8.68 -7.08 -2.04
C GLN A 177 -9.62 -6.65 -0.89
N ALA A 178 -9.64 -7.41 0.21
CA ALA A 178 -10.43 -7.07 1.39
C ALA A 178 -9.94 -5.75 2.03
N GLU A 179 -8.63 -5.57 2.17
CA GLU A 179 -8.03 -4.33 2.67
C GLU A 179 -8.29 -3.15 1.73
N LEU A 180 -8.13 -3.33 0.42
CA LEU A 180 -8.45 -2.30 -0.57
C LEU A 180 -9.92 -1.85 -0.49
N LYS A 181 -10.84 -2.81 -0.32
CA LYS A 181 -12.27 -2.52 -0.15
C LYS A 181 -12.52 -1.72 1.13
N ARG A 182 -11.84 -2.07 2.24
CA ARG A 182 -11.92 -1.32 3.50
C ARG A 182 -11.47 0.13 3.32
N LEU A 183 -10.30 0.34 2.72
CA LEU A 183 -9.74 1.67 2.45
C LEU A 183 -10.59 2.51 1.49
N THR A 184 -11.31 1.86 0.58
CA THR A 184 -12.22 2.55 -0.33
C THR A 184 -13.45 3.06 0.40
N LEU A 185 -14.02 2.25 1.30
CA LEU A 185 -15.18 2.63 2.14
C LEU A 185 -14.82 3.70 3.19
N GLU A 186 -13.60 3.68 3.74
CA GLU A 186 -13.11 4.71 4.66
C GLU A 186 -12.98 6.10 4.00
N GLY A 187 -12.81 6.14 2.67
CA GLY A 187 -12.69 7.38 1.89
C GLY A 187 -14.01 7.93 1.33
N GLU A 188 -15.13 7.23 1.45
CA GLU A 188 -16.43 7.74 1.03
C GLU A 188 -17.03 8.66 2.12
N PRO A 189 -17.59 9.83 1.76
CA PRO A 189 -18.28 10.66 2.74
C PRO A 189 -19.46 9.85 3.30
N LYS A 190 -19.45 9.58 4.61
CA LYS A 190 -20.58 8.93 5.29
C LYS A 190 -21.87 9.67 4.92
N PRO A 191 -22.93 8.99 4.47
CA PRO A 191 -24.20 9.65 4.19
C PRO A 191 -24.66 10.35 5.47
N SER A 192 -25.05 11.62 5.34
CA SER A 192 -25.55 12.40 6.47
C SER A 192 -26.75 11.67 7.09
N PRO A 193 -26.85 11.60 8.43
CA PRO A 193 -28.01 11.00 9.07
C PRO A 193 -29.27 11.76 8.62
N GLN A 194 -30.26 11.00 8.14
CA GLN A 194 -31.60 11.51 7.81
C GLN A 194 -32.38 11.80 9.10
#